data_AF-A0A2G6TKG3-F1
#
_entry.id   AF-A0A2G6TKG3-F1
#
_cell.length_a   1.000
_cell.length_b   1.000
_cell.length_c   1.000
_cell.angle_alpha   90.00
_cell.angle_beta   90.00
_cell.angle_gamma   90.00
#
_symmetry.space_group_name_H-M   'P 1'
#
loop_
_entity.id
_entity.type
_entity.pdbx_description
1 polymer ?
#
loop_
_entity_poly.entity_id
_entity_poly.type
_entity_poly.pdbx_seq_one_letter_code
_entity_poly.pdbx_strand_id
1 'polypeptide(L)'
;MNQSNRKFTFGKLEIRKFIISDYLYLTAYIMGVTYYLFANKYIPESKFATSLIISFIVGFQTISSPFGLRFRNIYFSIIWLILSLILLIDSYSLSLIPISTFILYHVIRIIFWKKNNREFIPYETGKGKMFRFKSYFEGRSGDLTDKKYTKILLGIGILIIGFCLIQMIGFKN
;
A
#
# COMPACT_ATOMS: atom_id res chain seq x y z
N MET A 1 22.22 -25.36 6.41
CA MET A 1 21.04 -25.50 7.30
C MET A 1 20.57 -24.11 7.71
N ASN A 2 19.59 -23.54 7.01
CA ASN A 2 19.02 -22.24 7.37
C ASN A 2 17.98 -22.46 8.47
N GLN A 3 18.27 -21.96 9.67
CA GLN A 3 17.34 -21.99 10.79
C GLN A 3 15.99 -21.39 10.36
N SER A 4 14.94 -22.19 10.54
CA SER A 4 13.57 -21.78 10.32
C SER A 4 13.28 -20.53 11.16
N ASN A 5 13.13 -19.38 10.50
CA ASN A 5 12.41 -18.25 11.09
C ASN A 5 11.00 -18.77 11.43
N ARG A 6 10.76 -19.11 12.71
CA ARG A 6 9.42 -19.46 13.19
C ARG A 6 8.51 -18.28 12.89
N LYS A 7 7.67 -18.40 11.86
CA LYS A 7 6.65 -17.42 11.52
C LYS A 7 5.53 -17.54 12.53
N PHE A 8 5.55 -16.72 13.58
CA PHE A 8 4.36 -16.54 14.40
C PHE A 8 3.33 -15.78 13.58
N THR A 9 2.09 -16.26 13.58
CA THR A 9 1.00 -15.62 12.84
C THR A 9 -0.08 -15.14 13.81
N PHE A 10 -0.49 -13.89 13.70
CA PHE A 10 -1.64 -13.32 14.41
C PHE A 10 -2.59 -12.74 13.36
N GLY A 11 -3.83 -13.22 13.30
CA GLY A 11 -4.77 -12.81 12.24
C GLY A 11 -4.23 -13.06 10.82
N LYS A 12 -3.41 -14.11 10.63
CA LYS A 12 -2.67 -14.40 9.39
C LYS A 12 -1.65 -13.32 8.98
N LEU A 13 -1.36 -12.35 9.82
CA LEU A 13 -0.20 -11.47 9.67
C LEU A 13 1.02 -12.13 10.31
N GLU A 14 2.17 -11.96 9.67
CA GLU A 14 3.46 -12.46 10.12
C GLU A 14 4.05 -11.52 11.17
N ILE A 15 4.48 -12.09 12.30
CA ILE A 15 5.36 -11.42 13.26
C ILE A 15 6.79 -11.76 12.83
N ARG A 16 7.43 -10.84 12.11
CA ARG A 16 8.80 -11.00 11.63
C ARG A 16 9.61 -9.73 11.82
N LYS A 17 10.93 -9.88 11.94
CA LYS A 17 11.87 -8.75 11.91
C LYS A 17 11.78 -8.05 10.54
N PHE A 18 11.96 -6.74 10.54
CA PHE A 18 12.08 -5.96 9.32
C PHE A 18 13.34 -6.32 8.56
N ILE A 19 13.21 -6.37 7.23
CA ILE A 19 14.37 -6.42 6.33
C ILE A 19 14.75 -4.99 5.91
N ILE A 20 15.95 -4.80 5.36
CA ILE A 20 16.45 -3.47 4.94
C ILE A 20 15.43 -2.71 4.08
N SER A 21 14.81 -3.39 3.13
CA SER A 21 13.79 -2.76 2.28
C SER A 21 12.55 -2.29 3.06
N ASP A 22 12.12 -3.00 4.12
CA ASP A 22 11.01 -2.54 4.96
C ASP A 22 11.35 -1.20 5.63
N TYR A 23 12.56 -1.09 6.19
CA TYR A 23 13.05 0.17 6.78
C TYR A 23 13.10 1.29 5.76
N LEU A 24 13.65 1.05 4.56
CA LEU A 24 13.76 2.09 3.52
C LEU A 24 12.40 2.68 3.16
N TYR A 25 11.38 1.84 2.98
CA TYR A 25 10.04 2.32 2.63
C TYR A 25 9.33 3.02 3.78
N LEU A 26 9.46 2.52 5.02
CA LEU A 26 8.90 3.19 6.19
C LEU A 26 9.57 4.55 6.40
N THR A 27 10.89 4.63 6.30
CA THR A 27 11.63 5.90 6.42
C THR A 27 11.22 6.89 5.33
N ALA A 28 11.10 6.44 4.07
CA ALA A 28 10.63 7.28 2.98
C ALA A 28 9.21 7.81 3.25
N TYR A 29 8.31 6.96 3.75
CA TYR A 29 6.96 7.39 4.06
C TYR A 29 6.91 8.34 5.26
N ILE A 30 7.68 8.07 6.33
CA ILE A 30 7.83 8.96 7.48
C ILE A 30 8.34 10.33 7.04
N MET A 31 9.37 10.40 6.19
CA MET A 31 9.87 11.67 5.66
C MET A 31 8.78 12.43 4.89
N GLY A 32 8.00 11.72 4.06
CA GLY A 32 6.86 12.30 3.37
C GLY A 32 5.82 12.87 4.34
N VAL A 33 5.38 12.10 5.33
CA VAL A 33 4.42 12.56 6.34
C VAL A 33 4.96 13.73 7.17
N THR A 34 6.22 13.69 7.59
CA THR A 34 6.84 14.81 8.33
C THR A 34 6.91 16.07 7.47
N TYR A 35 7.29 15.95 6.20
CA TYR A 35 7.30 17.09 5.28
C TYR A 35 5.89 17.63 5.03
N TYR A 36 4.89 16.75 4.93
CA TYR A 36 3.48 17.15 4.85
C TYR A 36 3.03 17.96 6.06
N LEU A 37 3.34 17.50 7.28
CA LEU A 37 3.01 18.23 8.51
C LEU A 37 3.72 19.60 8.57
N PHE A 38 4.97 19.65 8.12
CA PHE A 38 5.72 20.90 8.00
C PHE A 38 5.08 21.85 6.98
N ALA A 39 4.80 21.38 5.77
CA ALA A 39 4.17 22.17 4.71
C ALA A 39 2.78 22.67 5.14
N ASN A 40 1.98 21.82 5.80
CA ASN A 40 0.68 22.23 6.32
C ASN A 40 0.77 23.38 7.32
N LYS A 41 1.81 23.37 8.17
CA LYS A 41 1.98 24.38 9.22
C LYS A 41 2.65 25.67 8.73
N TYR A 42 3.63 25.57 7.85
CA TYR A 42 4.53 26.67 7.51
C TYR A 42 4.46 27.13 6.05
N ILE A 43 3.93 26.31 5.13
CA ILE A 43 3.87 26.61 3.69
C ILE A 43 2.49 26.22 3.13
N PRO A 44 1.40 26.91 3.55
CA PRO A 44 0.04 26.51 3.20
C PRO A 44 -0.24 26.49 1.69
N GLU A 45 0.48 27.31 0.92
CA GLU A 45 0.38 27.35 -0.55
C GLU A 45 0.82 26.04 -1.22
N SER A 46 1.80 25.34 -0.66
CA SER A 46 2.30 24.07 -1.21
C SER A 46 1.53 22.85 -0.72
N LYS A 47 0.69 23.02 0.32
CA LYS A 47 -0.07 21.95 0.99
C LYS A 47 -0.78 21.02 0.01
N PHE A 48 -1.45 21.59 -1.00
CA PHE A 48 -2.15 20.82 -2.02
C PHE A 48 -1.18 19.94 -2.83
N ALA A 49 -0.12 20.53 -3.38
CA ALA A 49 0.87 19.80 -4.17
C ALA A 49 1.55 18.70 -3.33
N THR A 50 1.88 19.00 -2.08
CA THR A 50 2.47 18.04 -1.15
C THR A 50 1.52 16.88 -0.85
N SER A 51 0.25 17.17 -0.53
CA SER A 51 -0.77 16.13 -0.31
C SER A 51 -0.95 15.24 -1.53
N LEU A 52 -1.03 15.83 -2.72
CA LEU A 52 -1.18 15.12 -3.99
C LEU A 52 0.00 14.18 -4.26
N ILE A 53 1.23 14.69 -4.19
CA ILE A 53 2.43 13.91 -4.50
C ILE A 53 2.56 12.72 -3.55
N ILE A 54 2.44 12.96 -2.23
CA ILE A 54 2.59 11.90 -1.23
C ILE A 54 1.48 10.87 -1.39
N SER A 55 0.23 11.31 -1.47
CA SER A 55 -0.93 10.42 -1.57
C SER A 55 -0.89 9.57 -2.83
N PHE A 56 -0.49 10.16 -3.96
CA PHE A 56 -0.36 9.45 -5.23
C PHE A 56 0.76 8.42 -5.20
N ILE A 57 1.96 8.78 -4.74
CA ILE A 57 3.10 7.85 -4.66
C ILE A 57 2.76 6.66 -3.77
N VAL A 58 2.26 6.94 -2.56
CA VAL A 58 1.93 5.92 -1.55
C VAL A 58 0.79 5.02 -2.01
N GLY A 59 -0.26 5.62 -2.59
CA GLY A 59 -1.41 4.88 -3.12
C GLY A 59 -1.03 3.99 -4.30
N PHE A 60 -0.30 4.55 -5.28
CA PHE A 60 0.13 3.81 -6.45
C PHE A 60 1.09 2.68 -6.07
N GLN A 61 2.04 2.92 -5.18
CA GLN A 61 2.96 1.91 -4.68
C GLN A 61 2.23 0.72 -4.04
N THR A 62 1.16 1.00 -3.29
CA THR A 62 0.32 -0.01 -2.61
C THR A 62 -0.39 -0.94 -3.60
N ILE A 63 -0.85 -0.44 -4.75
CA ILE A 63 -1.67 -1.22 -5.70
C ILE A 63 -0.90 -1.78 -6.89
N SER A 64 0.25 -1.20 -7.26
CA SER A 64 0.94 -1.49 -8.54
C SER A 64 2.11 -2.45 -8.45
N SER A 65 2.52 -2.82 -7.25
CA SER A 65 3.76 -3.57 -7.06
C SER A 65 3.59 -4.71 -6.05
N PRO A 66 4.50 -5.70 -6.04
CA PRO A 66 4.56 -6.71 -4.99
C PRO A 66 4.85 -6.12 -3.59
N PHE A 67 4.98 -4.80 -3.47
CA PHE A 67 5.05 -4.07 -2.22
C PHE A 67 3.98 -4.47 -1.21
N GLY A 68 2.78 -4.84 -1.68
CA GLY A 68 1.72 -5.33 -0.83
C GLY A 68 2.14 -6.50 0.10
N LEU A 69 3.11 -7.34 -0.32
CA LEU A 69 3.65 -8.41 0.52
C LEU A 69 4.24 -7.92 1.85
N ARG A 70 4.62 -6.64 1.95
CA ARG A 70 5.12 -6.03 3.19
C ARG A 70 4.02 -5.88 4.23
N PHE A 71 2.78 -5.67 3.80
CA PHE A 71 1.60 -5.64 4.66
C PHE A 71 1.23 -7.01 5.25
N ARG A 72 2.02 -8.05 4.97
CA ARG A 72 1.96 -9.28 5.74
C ARG A 72 2.61 -9.13 7.10
N ASN A 73 3.64 -8.28 7.21
CA ASN A 73 4.27 -8.01 8.49
C ASN A 73 3.35 -7.12 9.34
N ILE A 74 2.95 -7.59 10.52
CA ILE A 74 2.04 -6.86 11.40
C ILE A 74 2.60 -5.48 11.80
N TYR A 75 3.89 -5.40 12.11
CA TYR A 75 4.55 -4.16 12.50
C TYR A 75 4.58 -3.16 11.35
N PHE A 76 4.87 -3.63 10.13
CA PHE A 76 4.87 -2.78 8.93
C PHE A 76 3.48 -2.22 8.66
N SER A 77 2.47 -3.08 8.75
CA SER A 77 1.07 -2.72 8.49
C SER A 77 0.55 -1.70 9.48
N ILE A 78 0.85 -1.86 10.78
CA ILE A 78 0.42 -0.92 11.82
C ILE A 78 1.09 0.44 11.62
N ILE A 79 2.41 0.48 11.40
CA ILE A 79 3.12 1.75 11.17
C ILE A 79 2.57 2.44 9.92
N TRP A 80 2.37 1.70 8.83
CA TRP A 80 1.81 2.25 7.60
C TRP A 80 0.40 2.80 7.77
N LEU A 81 -0.46 2.10 8.53
CA LEU A 81 -1.80 2.56 8.86
C LEU A 81 -1.75 3.85 9.68
N ILE A 82 -0.89 3.93 10.69
CA ILE A 82 -0.72 5.15 11.51
C ILE A 82 -0.30 6.33 10.63
N LEU A 83 0.69 6.14 9.75
CA LEU A 83 1.12 7.18 8.81
C LEU A 83 0.00 7.60 7.85
N SER A 84 -0.80 6.66 7.37
CA SER A 84 -1.96 6.93 6.51
C SER A 84 -3.03 7.73 7.25
N LEU A 85 -3.28 7.44 8.53
CA LEU A 85 -4.23 8.18 9.37
C LEU A 85 -3.75 9.60 9.65
N ILE A 86 -2.44 9.82 9.84
CA ILE A 86 -1.88 11.17 10.05
C ILE A 86 -2.14 12.09 8.84
N LEU A 87 -2.11 11.56 7.62
CA LEU A 87 -2.42 12.36 6.42
C LEU A 87 -3.88 12.85 6.39
N LEU A 88 -4.81 12.17 7.09
CA LEU A 88 -6.22 12.57 7.18
C LEU A 88 -6.47 13.80 8.05
N ILE A 89 -5.45 14.32 8.74
CA ILE A 89 -5.59 15.53 9.57
C ILE A 89 -6.10 16.71 8.73
N ASP A 90 -5.78 16.76 7.44
CA ASP A 90 -6.41 17.71 6.52
C ASP A 90 -7.51 17.02 5.72
N SER A 91 -8.68 17.65 5.68
CA SER A 91 -9.91 17.16 5.06
C SER A 91 -9.87 17.05 3.53
N TYR A 92 -8.68 17.01 2.91
CA TYR A 92 -8.57 16.80 1.47
C TYR A 92 -8.92 15.36 1.12
N SER A 93 -9.76 15.19 0.10
CA SER A 93 -10.13 13.87 -0.41
C SER A 93 -8.93 13.03 -0.88
N LEU A 94 -7.81 13.67 -1.28
CA LEU A 94 -6.57 12.98 -1.65
C LEU A 94 -5.92 12.23 -0.49
N SER A 95 -6.02 12.76 0.72
CA SER A 95 -5.47 12.12 1.92
C SER A 95 -6.14 10.78 2.22
N LEU A 96 -7.31 10.50 1.62
CA LEU A 96 -7.98 9.20 1.70
C LEU A 96 -7.30 8.12 0.84
N ILE A 97 -6.47 8.48 -0.14
CA ILE A 97 -5.87 7.51 -1.07
C ILE A 97 -5.00 6.48 -0.33
N PRO A 98 -4.03 6.87 0.53
CA PRO A 98 -3.20 5.92 1.28
C PRO A 98 -4.00 4.92 2.10
N ILE A 99 -4.98 5.38 2.88
CA ILE A 99 -5.79 4.50 3.73
C ILE A 99 -6.71 3.60 2.90
N SER A 100 -7.33 4.14 1.84
CA SER A 100 -8.27 3.38 1.01
C SER A 100 -7.55 2.30 0.21
N THR A 101 -6.38 2.59 -0.34
CA THR A 101 -5.56 1.59 -1.05
C THR A 101 -4.98 0.54 -0.11
N PHE A 102 -4.58 0.92 1.11
CA PHE A 102 -4.17 -0.01 2.17
C PHE A 102 -5.30 -0.98 2.54
N ILE A 103 -6.51 -0.46 2.82
CA ILE A 103 -7.69 -1.26 3.12
C ILE A 103 -8.02 -2.19 1.95
N LEU A 104 -8.04 -1.66 0.72
CA LEU A 104 -8.30 -2.44 -0.49
C LEU A 104 -7.32 -3.62 -0.61
N TYR A 105 -6.03 -3.39 -0.40
CA TYR A 105 -5.03 -4.47 -0.43
C TYR A 105 -5.39 -5.57 0.58
N HIS A 106 -5.67 -5.22 1.84
CA HIS A 106 -6.02 -6.20 2.86
C HIS A 106 -7.31 -6.96 2.55
N VAL A 107 -8.33 -6.28 2.01
CA VAL A 107 -9.58 -6.91 1.55
C VAL A 107 -9.29 -7.93 0.46
N ILE A 108 -8.55 -7.54 -0.58
CA ILE A 108 -8.18 -8.44 -1.69
C ILE A 108 -7.38 -9.64 -1.18
N ARG A 109 -6.41 -9.41 -0.28
CA ARG A 109 -5.60 -10.46 0.35
C ARG A 109 -6.46 -11.46 1.11
N ILE A 110 -7.39 -10.99 1.94
CA ILE A 110 -8.28 -11.85 2.75
C ILE A 110 -9.21 -12.67 1.85
N ILE A 111 -9.82 -12.04 0.83
CA ILE A 111 -10.68 -12.74 -0.13
C ILE A 111 -9.89 -13.81 -0.89
N PHE A 112 -8.70 -13.47 -1.37
CA PHE A 112 -7.83 -14.40 -2.08
C PHE A 112 -7.47 -15.60 -1.20
N TRP A 113 -7.06 -15.32 0.05
CA TRP A 113 -6.68 -16.35 0.99
C TRP A 113 -7.85 -17.29 1.32
N LYS A 114 -9.04 -16.73 1.63
CA LYS A 114 -10.25 -17.54 1.89
C LYS A 114 -10.60 -18.47 0.74
N LYS A 115 -10.41 -18.04 -0.51
CA LYS A 115 -10.76 -18.82 -1.70
C LYS A 115 -9.71 -19.86 -2.11
N ASN A 116 -8.43 -19.53 -1.94
CA ASN A 116 -7.33 -20.32 -2.50
C ASN A 116 -6.46 -21.03 -1.45
N ASN A 117 -6.75 -20.81 -0.16
CA ASN A 117 -6.01 -21.34 1.00
C ASN A 117 -4.49 -21.14 0.92
N ARG A 118 -4.05 -20.05 0.27
CA ARG A 118 -2.65 -19.66 0.12
C ARG A 118 -2.53 -18.14 0.09
N GLU A 119 -1.35 -17.62 0.37
CA GLU A 119 -1.09 -16.18 0.41
C GLU A 119 -1.25 -15.54 -0.97
N PHE A 120 -1.69 -14.29 -1.06
CA PHE A 120 -1.72 -13.54 -2.32
C PHE A 120 -0.32 -12.99 -2.67
N ILE A 121 0.17 -13.25 -3.89
CA ILE A 121 1.42 -12.68 -4.40
C ILE A 121 1.08 -11.71 -5.55
N PRO A 122 1.10 -10.38 -5.29
CA PRO A 122 0.81 -9.41 -6.34
C PRO A 122 1.83 -9.48 -7.46
N TYR A 123 1.36 -9.31 -8.69
CA TYR A 123 2.25 -9.12 -9.84
C TYR A 123 2.86 -7.72 -9.78
N GLU A 124 4.06 -7.59 -10.33
CA GLU A 124 4.65 -6.28 -10.60
C GLU A 124 4.05 -5.71 -11.88
N THR A 125 3.69 -4.43 -11.88
CA THR A 125 3.07 -3.79 -13.03
C THR A 125 3.88 -2.62 -13.56
N GLY A 126 4.06 -2.59 -14.88
CA GLY A 126 4.84 -1.54 -15.54
C GLY A 126 4.65 -1.57 -17.06
N LYS A 127 4.55 -0.38 -17.68
CA LYS A 127 4.41 -0.20 -19.14
C LYS A 127 3.32 -1.09 -19.78
N GLY A 128 2.16 -1.23 -19.13
CA GLY A 128 1.04 -2.04 -19.61
C GLY A 128 1.25 -3.57 -19.52
N LYS A 129 2.36 -4.01 -18.94
CA LYS A 129 2.68 -5.43 -18.73
C LYS A 129 2.62 -5.78 -17.24
N MET A 130 2.35 -7.05 -16.96
CA MET A 130 2.38 -7.62 -15.62
C MET A 130 3.46 -8.70 -15.57
N PHE A 131 4.40 -8.55 -14.64
CA PHE A 131 5.52 -9.46 -14.45
C PHE A 131 5.30 -10.33 -13.22
N ARG A 132 5.61 -11.62 -13.34
CA ARG A 132 5.51 -12.57 -12.22
C ARG A 132 6.58 -12.22 -11.19
N PHE A 133 6.14 -12.01 -9.94
CA PHE A 133 7.05 -11.91 -8.81
C PHE A 133 7.27 -13.29 -8.18
N LYS A 134 8.53 -13.63 -7.87
CA LYS A 134 8.88 -14.81 -7.08
C LYS A 134 9.05 -14.39 -5.62
N SER A 135 8.11 -14.82 -4.77
CA SER A 135 8.22 -14.56 -3.34
C SER A 135 9.15 -15.56 -2.71
N TYR A 136 10.33 -15.10 -2.27
CA TYR A 136 11.25 -15.92 -1.47
C TYR A 136 10.60 -16.37 -0.15
N PHE A 137 9.70 -15.56 0.41
CA PHE A 137 9.00 -15.87 1.65
C PHE A 137 7.95 -16.98 1.52
N GLU A 138 7.36 -17.13 0.32
CA GLU A 138 6.37 -18.15 0.02
C GLU A 138 6.96 -19.36 -0.73
N GLY A 139 8.23 -19.28 -1.14
CA GLY A 139 8.88 -20.32 -1.95
C GLY A 139 8.25 -20.54 -3.34
N ARG A 140 7.34 -19.65 -3.77
CA ARG A 140 6.58 -19.79 -5.02
C ARG A 140 6.52 -18.48 -5.82
N SER A 141 6.25 -18.61 -7.11
CA SER A 141 5.89 -17.48 -7.98
C SER A 141 4.37 -17.27 -8.01
N GLY A 142 3.96 -16.05 -8.37
CA GLY A 142 2.56 -15.75 -8.66
C GLY A 142 2.05 -16.52 -9.88
N ASP A 143 0.84 -17.05 -9.81
CA ASP A 143 0.19 -17.79 -10.90
C ASP A 143 -0.89 -16.96 -11.61
N LEU A 144 -1.69 -17.56 -12.49
CA LEU A 144 -2.74 -16.84 -13.22
C LEU A 144 -3.86 -16.32 -12.31
N THR A 145 -4.11 -16.98 -11.18
CA THR A 145 -5.09 -16.55 -10.19
C THR A 145 -4.57 -15.31 -9.45
N ASP A 146 -3.30 -15.31 -9.02
CA ASP A 146 -2.63 -14.12 -8.46
C ASP A 146 -2.68 -12.93 -9.46
N LYS A 147 -2.48 -13.19 -10.76
CA LYS A 147 -2.60 -12.16 -11.82
C LYS A 147 -4.00 -11.57 -11.89
N LYS A 148 -5.04 -12.41 -11.83
CA LYS A 148 -6.44 -11.97 -11.86
C LYS A 148 -6.76 -11.03 -10.71
N TYR A 149 -6.35 -11.39 -9.50
CA TYR A 149 -6.58 -10.55 -8.32
C TYR A 149 -5.73 -9.27 -8.33
N THR A 150 -4.53 -9.31 -8.92
CA THR A 150 -3.73 -8.09 -9.14
C THR A 150 -4.43 -7.12 -10.10
N LYS A 151 -5.05 -7.63 -11.18
CA LYS A 151 -5.89 -6.79 -12.08
C LYS A 151 -7.06 -6.14 -11.35
N ILE A 152 -7.72 -6.89 -10.46
CA ILE A 152 -8.84 -6.37 -9.66
C ILE A 152 -8.34 -5.29 -8.68
N LEU A 153 -7.24 -5.56 -7.97
CA LEU A 153 -6.59 -4.60 -7.06
C LEU A 153 -6.25 -3.30 -7.78
N LEU A 154 -5.65 -3.39 -8.96
CA LEU A 154 -5.32 -2.22 -9.78
C LEU A 154 -6.54 -1.48 -10.29
N GLY A 155 -7.52 -2.20 -10.84
CA GLY A 155 -8.74 -1.60 -11.37
C GLY A 155 -9.49 -0.81 -10.29
N ILE A 156 -9.74 -1.43 -9.13
CA ILE A 156 -10.41 -0.77 -8.01
C ILE A 156 -9.52 0.35 -7.44
N GLY A 157 -8.21 0.13 -7.33
CA GLY A 157 -7.27 1.15 -6.84
C GLY A 157 -7.24 2.41 -7.71
N ILE A 158 -7.24 2.25 -9.04
CA ILE A 158 -7.32 3.36 -9.99
C ILE A 158 -8.66 4.09 -9.86
N LEU A 159 -9.77 3.37 -9.67
CA LEU A 159 -11.08 3.98 -9.43
C LEU A 159 -11.11 4.79 -8.12
N ILE A 160 -10.48 4.30 -7.04
CA ILE A 160 -10.34 5.05 -5.79
C ILE A 160 -9.57 6.35 -6.02
N ILE A 161 -8.42 6.28 -6.70
CA ILE A 161 -7.60 7.47 -7.01
C ILE A 161 -8.40 8.46 -7.87
N GLY A 162 -9.08 7.98 -8.91
CA GLY A 162 -9.92 8.81 -9.78
C GLY A 162 -11.08 9.47 -9.03
N PHE A 163 -11.75 8.73 -8.13
CA PHE A 163 -12.81 9.27 -7.30
C PHE A 163 -12.30 10.38 -6.37
N CYS A 164 -11.17 10.18 -5.70
CA CYS A 164 -10.54 11.19 -4.85
C CYS A 164 -10.20 12.46 -5.64
N LEU A 165 -9.69 12.31 -6.87
CA LEU A 165 -9.39 13.42 -7.79
C LEU A 165 -10.65 14.16 -8.27
N ILE A 166 -11.75 13.45 -8.56
CA ILE A 166 -13.00 14.07 -8.99
C ILE A 166 -13.66 14.85 -7.84
N GLN A 167 -13.70 14.26 -6.64
CA GLN A 167 -14.26 14.92 -5.45
C GLN A 167 -13.55 16.24 -5.17
N MET A 168 -12.25 16.32 -5.40
CA MET A 168 -11.52 17.58 -5.27
C MET A 168 -12.00 18.69 -6.21
N ILE A 169 -12.39 18.35 -7.43
CA ILE A 169 -12.88 19.32 -8.41
C ILE A 169 -14.29 19.79 -7.99
N GLY A 170 -15.11 18.86 -7.48
CA GLY A 170 -16.47 19.14 -7.04
C GLY A 170 -16.57 20.05 -5.81
N PHE A 171 -15.61 20.00 -4.89
CA PHE A 171 -15.56 20.88 -3.70
C PHE A 171 -15.13 22.33 -4.01
N LYS A 172 -14.81 22.66 -5.26
CA LYS A 172 -14.38 24.00 -5.68
C LYS A 172 -15.50 24.85 -6.28
N ASN A 173 -16.72 24.29 -6.42
CA ASN A 173 -17.94 24.98 -6.84
C ASN A 173 -18.92 25.08 -5.67
#